data_AF-A0A6I7QYC1-F1
#
_entry.id   AF-A0A6I7QYC1-F1
#
_cell.length_a   1.000
_cell.length_b   1.000
_cell.length_c   1.000
_cell.angle_alpha   90.00
_cell.angle_beta   90.00
_cell.angle_gamma   90.00
#
_symmetry.space_group_name_H-M   'P 1'
#
loop_
_entity.id
_entity.type
_entity.pdbx_description
1 polymer ?
#
loop_
_entity_poly.entity_id
_entity_poly.type
_entity_poly.pdbx_seq_one_letter_code
_entity_poly.pdbx_strand_id
1 'polypeptide(L)'
;MYAYAQEITPSIEYSVPINQEAKADDSHKGNIEDTYRLNWLNSVFEDITSGELKVFNSTETDKYSLLNKDQISEILHSIDTVHTINPNTNEPDIIVNENKVSPEDISELKFREKWSWNKEDGSLIKEIEAIGFMVKYYVDDNYLGDLTLFWIKP
;
A
#
# COMPACT_ATOMS: atom_id res chain seq x y z
N MET A 1 -17.69 6.13 -36.62
CA MET A 1 -16.81 4.96 -36.55
C MET A 1 -16.39 4.86 -35.10
N TYR A 2 -16.80 3.83 -34.37
CA TYR A 2 -16.46 3.70 -32.94
C TYR A 2 -15.05 3.12 -32.86
N ALA A 3 -14.15 3.83 -32.18
CA ALA A 3 -12.77 3.39 -31.96
C ALA A 3 -12.77 2.02 -31.28
N TYR A 4 -12.16 1.02 -31.92
CA TYR A 4 -12.05 -0.33 -31.39
C TYR A 4 -10.73 -0.48 -30.64
N ALA A 5 -10.72 -0.17 -29.34
CA ALA A 5 -9.61 -0.53 -28.47
C ALA A 5 -9.72 -2.03 -28.15
N GLN A 6 -8.68 -2.80 -28.50
CA GLN A 6 -8.62 -4.22 -28.14
C GLN A 6 -8.07 -4.34 -26.72
N GLU A 7 -8.85 -4.96 -25.83
CA GLU A 7 -8.36 -5.36 -24.51
C GLU A 7 -7.24 -6.40 -24.67
N ILE A 8 -6.10 -6.14 -24.04
CA ILE A 8 -4.95 -7.07 -24.04
C ILE A 8 -4.93 -7.89 -22.77
N THR A 9 -5.24 -7.25 -21.63
CA THR A 9 -5.32 -7.92 -20.33
C THR A 9 -6.53 -7.42 -19.56
N PRO A 10 -7.34 -8.34 -18.99
CA PRO A 10 -8.57 -7.95 -18.28
C PRO A 10 -8.26 -7.25 -16.95
N SER A 11 -7.24 -7.72 -16.23
CA SER A 11 -6.70 -7.06 -15.03
C SER A 11 -5.30 -7.62 -14.76
N ILE A 12 -4.33 -6.75 -14.50
CA ILE A 12 -2.98 -7.12 -14.06
C ILE A 12 -2.66 -6.44 -12.73
N GLU A 13 -1.84 -7.11 -11.93
CA GLU A 13 -1.30 -6.54 -10.69
C GLU A 13 0.22 -6.58 -10.68
N TYR A 14 0.83 -5.47 -10.29
CA TYR A 14 2.27 -5.37 -10.09
C TYR A 14 2.62 -4.30 -9.07
N SER A 15 3.74 -4.46 -8.37
CA SER A 15 4.21 -3.49 -7.39
C SER A 15 5.38 -2.67 -7.92
N VAL A 16 5.44 -1.42 -7.51
CA VAL A 16 6.48 -0.46 -7.87
C VAL A 16 7.09 0.09 -6.59
N PRO A 17 8.40 -0.10 -6.34
CA PRO A 17 9.05 0.49 -5.19
C PRO A 17 9.08 2.01 -5.32
N ILE A 18 8.66 2.69 -4.26
CA ILE A 18 8.71 4.15 -4.17
C ILE A 18 9.71 4.61 -3.12
N ASN A 19 10.08 3.76 -2.16
CA ASN A 19 11.08 4.07 -1.15
C ASN A 19 12.49 3.59 -1.56
N GLN A 20 13.52 4.42 -1.34
CA GLN A 20 14.92 4.10 -1.60
C GLN A 20 15.57 3.40 -0.39
N GLU A 21 15.21 2.15 -0.10
CA GLU A 21 15.89 1.41 0.97
C GLU A 21 17.26 0.79 0.57
N ALA A 22 17.81 1.15 -0.59
CA ALA A 22 19.07 0.58 -1.07
C ALA A 22 20.17 1.64 -1.25
N LYS A 23 21.11 1.64 -0.30
CA LYS A 23 22.55 1.97 -0.41
C LYS A 23 22.94 2.87 -1.59
N ALA A 24 23.28 4.13 -1.30
CA ALA A 24 24.20 5.11 -1.95
C ALA A 24 24.61 5.05 -3.46
N ASP A 25 24.14 4.09 -4.25
CA ASP A 25 24.60 3.69 -5.58
C ASP A 25 23.39 3.63 -6.55
N ASP A 26 22.20 3.26 -6.08
CA ASP A 26 21.01 3.08 -6.94
C ASP A 26 19.96 4.19 -6.79
N SER A 27 20.31 5.42 -7.19
CA SER A 27 19.40 6.59 -7.19
C SER A 27 18.14 6.45 -8.05
N HIS A 28 17.98 5.33 -8.76
CA HIS A 28 16.85 5.05 -9.66
C HIS A 28 15.82 4.08 -9.08
N LYS A 29 16.01 3.55 -7.86
CA LYS A 29 15.15 2.50 -7.30
C LYS A 29 13.88 3.01 -6.62
N GLY A 30 13.92 4.18 -6.01
CA GLY A 30 12.72 4.87 -5.54
C GLY A 30 12.20 5.70 -6.70
N ASN A 31 11.19 5.20 -7.40
CA ASN A 31 10.64 5.82 -8.61
C ASN A 31 10.05 7.24 -8.39
N ILE A 32 10.11 7.74 -7.15
CA ILE A 32 9.69 9.07 -6.71
C ILE A 32 10.81 9.61 -5.81
N GLU A 33 11.23 10.86 -6.01
CA GLU A 33 12.17 11.53 -5.11
C GLU A 33 11.55 11.72 -3.72
N ASP A 34 12.36 11.62 -2.67
CA ASP A 34 11.89 11.48 -1.29
C ASP A 34 11.01 12.65 -0.81
N THR A 35 11.36 13.88 -1.15
CA THR A 35 10.57 15.06 -0.77
C THR A 35 9.19 15.03 -1.41
N TYR A 36 9.12 14.76 -2.73
CA TYR A 36 7.84 14.64 -3.43
C TYR A 36 7.02 13.44 -2.93
N ARG A 37 7.69 12.32 -2.67
CA ARG A 37 7.07 11.11 -2.14
C ARG A 37 6.42 11.37 -0.78
N LEU A 38 7.16 11.89 0.19
CA LEU A 38 6.65 12.12 1.54
C LEU A 38 5.53 13.17 1.54
N ASN A 39 5.68 14.26 0.78
CA ASN A 39 4.61 15.26 0.67
C ASN A 39 3.32 14.67 0.10
N TRP A 40 3.43 13.85 -0.94
CA TRP A 40 2.29 13.18 -1.55
C TRP A 40 1.65 12.16 -0.60
N LEU A 41 2.45 11.29 0.04
CA LEU A 41 1.93 10.29 0.98
C LEU A 41 1.27 10.93 2.21
N ASN A 42 1.83 12.03 2.72
CA ASN A 42 1.20 12.82 3.79
C ASN A 42 -0.18 13.33 3.37
N SER A 43 -0.30 13.93 2.18
CA SER A 43 -1.59 14.38 1.64
C SER A 43 -2.59 13.22 1.52
N VAL A 44 -2.16 12.06 1.01
CA VAL A 44 -3.03 10.89 0.91
C VAL A 44 -3.52 10.43 2.29
N PHE A 45 -2.64 10.39 3.30
CA PHE A 45 -3.02 9.99 4.66
C PHE A 45 -3.94 11.03 5.32
N GLU A 46 -3.74 12.33 5.09
CA GLU A 46 -4.65 13.39 5.51
C GLU A 46 -6.05 13.21 4.90
N ASP A 47 -6.13 12.92 3.60
CA ASP A 47 -7.40 12.70 2.91
C ASP A 47 -8.11 11.43 3.41
N ILE A 48 -7.36 10.37 3.72
CA ILE A 48 -7.90 9.12 4.30
C ILE A 48 -8.45 9.37 5.71
N THR A 49 -7.68 10.05 6.56
CA THR A 49 -8.06 10.27 7.97
C THR A 49 -9.20 11.27 8.13
N SER A 50 -9.28 12.28 7.26
CA SER A 50 -10.43 13.18 7.17
C SER A 50 -11.68 12.46 6.64
N GLY A 51 -11.49 11.44 5.81
CA GLY A 51 -12.54 10.68 5.12
C GLY A 51 -12.91 11.27 3.76
N GLU A 52 -12.09 12.19 3.23
CA GLU A 52 -12.19 12.71 1.87
C GLU A 52 -11.85 11.62 0.84
N LEU A 53 -10.88 10.77 1.15
CA LEU A 53 -10.50 9.63 0.31
C LEU A 53 -11.11 8.33 0.83
N LYS A 54 -11.83 7.63 -0.06
CA LYS A 54 -12.39 6.30 0.22
C LYS A 54 -11.30 5.25 0.06
N VAL A 55 -11.19 4.40 1.08
CA VAL A 55 -10.24 3.29 1.13
C VAL A 55 -10.97 1.96 1.19
N PHE A 56 -10.38 0.97 0.54
CA PHE A 56 -10.98 -0.34 0.33
C PHE A 56 -10.08 -1.43 0.88
N ASN A 57 -10.69 -2.50 1.37
CA ASN A 57 -9.99 -3.62 1.97
C ASN A 57 -9.04 -4.31 0.97
N SER A 58 -7.85 -4.72 1.43
CA SER A 58 -6.83 -5.41 0.64
C SER A 58 -6.92 -6.94 0.64
N THR A 59 -7.63 -7.53 1.60
CA THR A 59 -7.67 -8.98 1.84
C THR A 59 -8.77 -9.69 1.04
N GLU A 60 -9.82 -8.98 0.64
CA GLU A 60 -10.89 -9.54 -0.17
C GLU A 60 -10.57 -9.33 -1.67
N THR A 61 -9.94 -10.34 -2.27
CA THR A 61 -9.32 -10.34 -3.61
C THR A 61 -10.19 -9.69 -4.71
N ASP A 62 -11.51 -9.78 -4.60
CA ASP A 62 -12.46 -9.36 -5.64
C ASP A 62 -13.50 -8.31 -5.22
N LYS A 63 -13.51 -7.84 -3.96
CA LYS A 63 -14.70 -7.10 -3.46
C LYS A 63 -14.53 -5.62 -3.18
N TYR A 64 -13.30 -5.07 -3.12
CA TYR A 64 -13.05 -3.66 -2.76
C TYR A 64 -14.08 -3.17 -1.73
N SER A 65 -14.21 -3.88 -0.62
CA SER A 65 -15.17 -3.53 0.41
C SER A 65 -14.71 -2.22 1.05
N LEU A 66 -15.60 -1.23 1.08
CA LEU A 66 -15.31 0.08 1.65
C LEU A 66 -15.00 -0.08 3.15
N LEU A 67 -13.86 0.46 3.57
CA LEU A 67 -13.47 0.48 4.98
C LEU A 67 -14.15 1.64 5.70
N ASN A 68 -14.62 1.38 6.92
CA ASN A 68 -15.09 2.43 7.81
C ASN A 68 -13.93 3.05 8.61
N LYS A 69 -14.19 4.16 9.32
CA LYS A 69 -13.15 4.89 10.07
C LYS A 69 -12.42 4.04 11.12
N ASP A 70 -13.14 3.15 11.79
CA ASP A 70 -12.56 2.30 12.84
C ASP A 70 -11.63 1.27 12.21
N GLN A 71 -12.03 0.65 11.09
CA GLN A 71 -11.20 -0.30 10.35
C GLN A 71 -9.95 0.37 9.75
N ILE A 72 -10.09 1.60 9.24
CA ILE A 72 -8.94 2.39 8.77
C ILE A 72 -7.99 2.66 9.93
N SER A 73 -8.53 3.05 11.09
CA SER A 73 -7.72 3.27 12.29
C SER A 73 -7.00 2.00 12.73
N GLU A 74 -7.65 0.84 12.72
CA GLU A 74 -7.01 -0.45 13.05
C GLU A 74 -5.86 -0.80 12.10
N ILE A 75 -6.04 -0.57 10.79
CA ILE A 75 -4.99 -0.81 9.79
C ILE A 75 -3.80 0.13 10.01
N LEU A 76 -4.06 1.40 10.34
CA LEU A 76 -3.00 2.40 10.55
C LEU A 76 -2.36 2.33 11.95
N HIS A 77 -3.02 1.72 12.92
CA HIS A 77 -2.56 1.61 14.31
C HIS A 77 -2.35 0.17 14.75
N SER A 78 -1.85 -0.71 13.87
CA SER A 78 -1.70 -2.13 14.16
C SER A 78 -1.03 -2.36 15.51
N ILE A 79 -1.80 -2.88 16.47
CA ILE A 79 -1.33 -3.10 17.84
C ILE A 79 -0.68 -4.48 17.87
N ASP A 80 0.65 -4.53 17.75
CA ASP A 80 1.40 -5.76 18.01
C ASP A 80 1.48 -5.98 19.52
N THR A 81 0.70 -6.94 20.03
CA THR A 81 0.81 -7.38 21.42
C THR A 81 1.83 -8.50 21.49
N VAL A 82 3.00 -8.23 22.09
CA VAL A 82 4.01 -9.28 22.34
C VAL A 82 3.85 -9.77 23.78
N HIS A 83 3.50 -11.04 23.95
CA HIS A 83 3.48 -11.69 25.27
C HIS A 83 4.92 -11.94 25.73
N THR A 84 5.39 -11.18 26.71
CA THR A 84 6.71 -11.40 27.33
C THR A 84 6.52 -11.94 28.75
N ILE A 85 7.29 -12.96 29.14
CA ILE A 85 7.27 -13.45 30.52
C ILE A 85 8.28 -12.63 31.32
N ASN A 86 7.82 -11.95 32.38
CA ASN A 86 8.71 -11.20 33.27
C ASN A 86 9.67 -12.18 34.00
N PRO A 87 10.99 -12.10 33.78
CA PRO A 87 11.93 -13.09 34.31
C PRO A 87 12.12 -13.01 35.83
N ASN A 88 11.62 -11.96 36.49
CA ASN A 88 11.70 -11.78 37.93
C ASN A 88 10.43 -12.22 38.66
N THR A 89 9.26 -12.15 38.01
CA THR A 89 7.96 -12.44 38.63
C THR A 89 7.25 -13.66 38.05
N ASN A 90 7.71 -14.20 36.90
CA ASN A 90 7.04 -15.27 36.15
C ASN A 90 5.57 -14.96 35.78
N GLU A 91 5.17 -13.70 35.81
CA GLU A 91 3.86 -13.24 35.34
C GLU A 91 3.96 -12.80 33.88
N PRO A 92 2.90 -12.99 33.07
CA PRO A 92 2.85 -12.45 31.73
C PRO A 92 2.82 -10.92 31.79
N ASP A 93 3.91 -10.27 31.35
CA ASP A 93 3.93 -8.84 31.08
C ASP A 93 3.39 -8.64 29.66
N ILE A 94 2.27 -7.91 29.56
CA ILE A 94 1.70 -7.52 28.28
C ILE A 94 2.41 -6.25 27.85
N ILE A 95 3.41 -6.38 26.98
CA ILE A 95 4.03 -5.23 26.32
C ILE A 95 3.18 -4.95 25.08
N VAL A 96 2.34 -3.92 25.17
CA VAL A 96 1.60 -3.38 24.03
C VAL A 96 2.56 -2.49 23.25
N ASN A 97 3.08 -2.98 22.12
CA ASN A 97 3.82 -2.13 21.19
C ASN A 97 2.79 -1.56 20.20
N GLU A 98 2.48 -0.28 20.34
CA GLU A 98 1.70 0.45 19.34
C GLU A 98 2.59 0.71 18.12
N ASN A 99 2.50 -0.15 17.10
CA ASN A 99 3.14 0.11 15.81
C ASN A 99 2.18 0.95 14.95
N LYS A 100 2.35 2.28 15.03
CA LYS A 100 1.62 3.20 14.16
C LYS A 100 2.26 3.21 12.79
N VAL A 101 1.52 2.80 11.76
CA VAL A 101 1.89 2.98 10.37
C VAL A 101 1.93 4.46 10.05
N SER A 102 3.07 4.91 9.57
CA SER A 102 3.32 6.27 9.13
C SER A 102 3.47 6.31 7.60
N PRO A 103 3.28 7.48 6.97
CA PRO A 103 3.46 7.65 5.53
C PRO A 103 4.86 7.22 5.03
N GLU A 104 5.89 7.36 5.87
CA GLU A 104 7.27 6.97 5.52
C GLU A 104 7.46 5.45 5.41
N ASP A 105 6.62 4.66 6.06
CA ASP A 105 6.67 3.20 6.06
C ASP A 105 6.22 2.58 4.72
N ILE A 106 5.54 3.36 3.86
CA ILE A 106 5.10 2.88 2.55
C ILE A 106 6.32 2.65 1.65
N SER A 107 6.61 1.38 1.37
CA SER A 107 7.73 0.93 0.56
C SER A 107 7.39 0.87 -0.92
N GLU A 108 6.17 0.42 -1.25
CA GLU A 108 5.74 0.14 -2.62
C GLU A 108 4.29 0.56 -2.88
N LEU A 109 3.99 0.81 -4.16
CA LEU A 109 2.64 0.95 -4.67
C LEU A 109 2.29 -0.27 -5.51
N LYS A 110 1.18 -0.92 -5.18
CA LYS A 110 0.60 -1.99 -5.98
C LYS A 110 -0.42 -1.41 -6.94
N PHE A 111 -0.25 -1.61 -8.24
CA PHE A 111 -1.22 -1.18 -9.23
C PHE A 111 -2.08 -2.34 -9.66
N ARG A 112 -3.41 -2.15 -9.69
CA ARG A 112 -4.32 -2.98 -10.47
C ARG A 112 -4.69 -2.20 -11.72
N GLU A 113 -4.42 -2.75 -12.89
CA GLU A 113 -4.61 -2.05 -14.16
C GLU A 113 -5.28 -2.91 -15.23
N LYS A 114 -5.98 -2.23 -16.14
CA LYS A 114 -6.46 -2.79 -17.40
C LYS A 114 -5.71 -2.17 -18.57
N TRP A 115 -5.23 -3.01 -19.49
CA TRP A 115 -4.50 -2.54 -20.67
C TRP A 115 -5.29 -2.75 -21.94
N SER A 116 -5.36 -1.70 -22.75
CA SER A 116 -6.00 -1.72 -24.06
C SER A 116 -5.07 -1.16 -25.12
N TRP A 117 -5.10 -1.74 -26.31
CA TRP A 117 -4.34 -1.25 -27.47
C TRP A 117 -5.28 -0.65 -28.50
N ASN A 118 -5.06 0.62 -28.82
CA ASN A 118 -5.72 1.28 -29.91
C ASN A 118 -4.95 1.01 -31.21
N LYS A 119 -5.56 0.23 -32.10
CA LYS A 119 -4.96 -0.13 -33.38
C LYS A 119 -4.93 1.02 -34.40
N GLU A 120 -5.75 2.05 -34.21
CA GLU A 120 -5.88 3.13 -35.19
C GLU A 120 -4.71 4.11 -35.11
N ASP A 121 -4.26 4.43 -33.89
CA ASP A 121 -3.14 5.36 -33.65
C ASP A 121 -1.89 4.69 -33.06
N GLY A 122 -1.97 3.40 -32.74
CA GLY A 122 -0.86 2.65 -32.15
C GLY A 122 -0.59 3.03 -30.68
N SER A 123 -1.59 3.54 -29.96
CA SER A 123 -1.46 3.86 -28.54
C SER A 123 -1.75 2.67 -27.62
N LEU A 124 -0.97 2.57 -26.54
CA LEU A 124 -1.26 1.71 -25.40
C LEU A 124 -1.93 2.54 -24.32
N ILE A 125 -3.12 2.13 -23.90
CA ILE A 125 -3.90 2.75 -22.84
C ILE A 125 -3.79 1.87 -21.59
N LYS A 126 -3.31 2.46 -20.49
CA LYS A 126 -3.26 1.84 -19.17
C LYS A 126 -4.29 2.54 -18.28
N GLU A 127 -5.31 1.82 -17.85
CA GLU A 127 -6.33 2.32 -16.93
C GLU A 127 -6.07 1.76 -15.54
N ILE A 128 -5.83 2.63 -14.55
CA ILE A 128 -5.61 2.24 -13.16
C ILE A 128 -6.95 1.98 -12.51
N GLU A 129 -7.23 0.72 -12.18
CA GLU A 129 -8.47 0.32 -11.51
C GLU A 129 -8.38 0.56 -9.99
N ALA A 130 -7.19 0.43 -9.42
CA ALA A 130 -6.90 0.71 -8.01
C ALA A 130 -5.40 0.85 -7.76
N ILE A 131 -5.05 1.54 -6.67
CA ILE A 131 -3.69 1.71 -6.16
C ILE A 131 -3.65 1.22 -4.71
N GLY A 132 -2.80 0.24 -4.44
CA GLY A 132 -2.59 -0.37 -3.13
C GLY A 132 -1.33 0.19 -2.48
N PHE A 133 -1.41 0.53 -1.21
CA PHE A 133 -0.28 1.05 -0.44
C PHE A 133 0.33 -0.09 0.36
N MET A 134 1.62 -0.34 0.16
CA MET A 134 2.30 -1.49 0.74
C MET A 134 3.38 -1.08 1.75
N VAL A 135 3.48 -1.88 2.81
CA VAL A 135 4.55 -1.80 3.80
C VAL A 135 5.31 -3.12 3.84
N LYS A 136 6.55 -3.06 4.27
CA LYS A 136 7.31 -4.26 4.60
C LYS A 136 6.82 -4.84 5.92
N TYR A 137 6.55 -6.14 5.95
CA TYR A 137 6.08 -6.84 7.12
C TYR A 137 7.21 -7.65 7.75
N TYR A 138 7.39 -7.46 9.06
CA TYR A 138 8.43 -8.09 9.86
C TYR A 138 7.83 -8.77 11.09
N VAL A 139 8.40 -9.90 11.50
CA VAL A 139 8.12 -10.54 12.79
C VAL A 139 9.44 -10.86 13.46
N ASP A 140 9.64 -10.35 14.68
CA ASP A 140 10.91 -10.47 15.43
C ASP A 140 12.13 -10.07 14.56
N ASP A 141 12.05 -8.91 13.89
CA ASP A 141 13.03 -8.38 12.93
C ASP A 141 13.27 -9.22 11.65
N ASN A 142 12.52 -10.31 11.46
CA ASN A 142 12.62 -11.12 10.24
C ASN A 142 11.62 -10.62 9.19
N TYR A 143 12.14 -10.23 8.02
CA TYR A 143 11.31 -9.86 6.88
C TYR A 143 10.49 -11.06 6.40
N LEU A 144 9.16 -10.91 6.38
CA LEU A 144 8.24 -11.96 5.95
C LEU A 144 7.59 -11.69 4.59
N GLY A 145 7.64 -10.45 4.10
CA GLY A 145 7.06 -10.06 2.81
C GLY A 145 6.52 -8.64 2.83
N ASP A 146 5.89 -8.24 1.73
CA ASP A 146 5.21 -6.96 1.61
C ASP A 146 3.70 -7.15 1.81
N LEU A 147 3.09 -6.29 2.63
CA LEU A 147 1.66 -6.31 2.93
C LEU A 147 0.98 -5.11 2.28
N THR A 148 -0.07 -5.35 1.48
CA THR A 148 -0.96 -4.27 1.05
C THR A 148 -1.89 -3.90 2.20
N LEU A 149 -1.82 -2.65 2.66
CA LEU A 149 -2.65 -2.15 3.76
C LEU A 149 -4.10 -1.91 3.31
N PHE A 150 -4.25 -1.19 2.21
CA PHE A 150 -5.53 -0.80 1.64
C PHE A 150 -5.38 -0.44 0.17
N TRP A 151 -6.52 -0.35 -0.52
CA TRP A 151 -6.61 0.17 -1.88
C TRP A 151 -7.34 1.51 -1.91
N ILE A 152 -6.94 2.38 -2.82
CA ILE A 152 -7.72 3.53 -3.27
C ILE A 152 -8.11 3.34 -4.73
N LYS A 153 -9.19 3.99 -5.17
CA LYS A 153 -9.58 4.02 -6.57
C LYS A 153 -9.52 5.47 -7.07
N PRO A 154 -8.91 5.74 -8.23
CA PRO A 154 -8.90 7.07 -8.84
C PRO A 154 -10.29 7.50 -9.34
#